data_AF-A0AA91QZ13-F1
#
_entry.id   AF-A0AA91QZ13-F1
#
_cell.length_a   1.000
_cell.length_b   1.000
_cell.length_c   1.000
_cell.angle_alpha   90.00
_cell.angle_beta   90.00
_cell.angle_gamma   90.00
#
_symmetry.space_group_name_H-M   'P 1'
#
loop_
_entity.id
_entity.type
_entity.pdbx_description
1 polymer ?
#
loop_
_entity_poly.entity_id
_entity_poly.type
_entity_poly.pdbx_seq_one_letter_code
_entity_poly.pdbx_strand_id
1 'polypeptide(L)'
;MNKTNEKSWWSRASREQKLAQIDGGIECGMSARHIAVNLGATTSAVHEYGRRNGRRFTGTNTRKQQSRAGSIAGLGNARRLGKPDCEIASAFSIFGDFHSEKPMFDEVPA
;
A
#
# COMPACT_ATOMS: atom_id res chain seq x y z
N MET A 1 16.69 -5.64 -2.94
CA MET A 1 17.32 -6.03 -4.21
C MET A 1 16.22 -6.28 -5.23
N ASN A 2 15.75 -5.24 -5.95
CA ASN A 2 14.65 -5.37 -6.90
C ASN A 2 15.20 -5.25 -8.31
N LYS A 3 15.53 -6.40 -8.93
CA LYS A 3 15.83 -6.49 -10.35
C LYS A 3 14.59 -5.99 -11.11
N THR A 4 14.67 -4.81 -11.69
CA THR A 4 13.75 -4.38 -12.75
C THR A 4 13.93 -5.38 -13.88
N ASN A 5 12.98 -6.30 -13.96
CA ASN A 5 13.03 -7.45 -14.81
C ASN A 5 12.67 -6.98 -16.23
N GLU A 6 13.65 -6.45 -16.96
CA GLU A 6 13.49 -6.01 -18.36
C GLU A 6 12.94 -7.12 -19.26
N LYS A 7 13.03 -8.39 -18.81
CA LYS A 7 12.48 -9.59 -19.45
C LYS A 7 11.08 -9.99 -18.99
N SER A 8 10.41 -9.28 -18.07
CA SER A 8 9.09 -9.71 -17.59
C SER A 8 8.00 -9.52 -18.64
N TRP A 9 6.96 -10.35 -18.59
CA TRP A 9 5.80 -10.20 -19.49
C TRP A 9 5.25 -8.78 -19.45
N TRP A 10 5.21 -8.16 -18.26
CA TRP A 10 4.75 -6.79 -18.07
C TRP A 10 5.53 -5.74 -18.86
N SER A 11 6.85 -5.87 -19.05
CA SER A 11 7.61 -4.90 -19.85
C SER A 11 7.27 -5.00 -21.34
N ARG A 12 6.93 -6.20 -21.82
CA ARG A 12 6.69 -6.52 -23.23
C ARG A 12 5.22 -6.47 -23.66
N ALA A 13 4.30 -6.55 -22.71
CA ALA A 13 2.87 -6.59 -22.99
C ALA A 13 2.37 -5.24 -23.52
N SER A 14 1.47 -5.32 -24.51
CA SER A 14 0.77 -4.16 -25.05
C SER A 14 -0.14 -3.52 -24.00
N ARG A 15 -0.60 -2.29 -24.29
CA ARG A 15 -1.56 -1.59 -23.43
C ARG A 15 -2.82 -2.43 -23.20
N GLU A 16 -3.38 -2.96 -24.28
CA GLU A 16 -4.61 -3.75 -24.24
C GLU A 16 -4.44 -5.02 -23.40
N GLN A 17 -3.31 -5.74 -23.57
CA GLN A 17 -3.00 -6.94 -22.79
C GLN A 17 -2.88 -6.64 -21.30
N LYS A 18 -2.23 -5.53 -20.94
CA LYS A 18 -2.09 -5.09 -19.54
C LYS A 18 -3.44 -4.78 -18.92
N LEU A 19 -4.30 -4.08 -19.66
CA LEU A 19 -5.63 -3.71 -19.18
C LEU A 19 -6.53 -4.95 -19.05
N ALA A 20 -6.54 -5.84 -20.04
CA ALA A 20 -7.32 -7.07 -19.99
C ALA A 20 -6.95 -7.93 -18.77
N GLN A 21 -5.67 -8.04 -18.42
CA GLN A 21 -5.26 -8.79 -17.24
C GLN A 21 -5.62 -8.10 -15.92
N ILE A 22 -5.54 -6.77 -15.87
CA ILE A 22 -6.01 -6.02 -14.70
C ILE A 22 -7.52 -6.20 -14.53
N ASP A 23 -8.27 -6.03 -15.61
CA ASP A 23 -9.73 -6.08 -15.61
C ASP A 23 -10.21 -7.50 -15.23
N GLY A 24 -9.62 -8.55 -15.81
CA GLY A 24 -9.92 -9.95 -15.42
C GLY A 24 -9.49 -10.28 -13.99
N GLY A 25 -8.35 -9.77 -13.53
CA GLY A 25 -7.93 -9.92 -12.13
C GLY A 25 -8.90 -9.26 -11.15
N ILE A 26 -9.40 -8.06 -11.48
CA ILE A 26 -10.40 -7.35 -10.68
C ILE A 26 -11.73 -8.11 -10.66
N GLU A 27 -12.18 -8.63 -11.80
CA GLU A 27 -13.40 -9.44 -11.91
C GLU A 27 -13.32 -10.70 -11.04
N CYS A 28 -12.15 -11.36 -10.99
CA CYS A 28 -11.88 -12.47 -10.08
C CYS A 28 -11.67 -12.06 -8.60
N GLY A 29 -11.86 -10.78 -8.24
CA GLY A 29 -11.68 -10.29 -6.87
C GLY A 29 -10.22 -10.26 -6.40
N MET A 30 -9.25 -10.29 -7.31
CA MET A 30 -7.83 -10.29 -6.96
C MET A 30 -7.36 -8.90 -6.53
N SER A 31 -6.49 -8.87 -5.51
CA SER A 31 -5.78 -7.65 -5.13
C SER A 31 -4.72 -7.29 -6.18
N ALA A 32 -4.35 -6.01 -6.27
CA ALA A 32 -3.23 -5.55 -7.10
C ALA A 32 -1.92 -6.30 -6.81
N ARG A 33 -1.74 -6.78 -5.56
CA ARG A 33 -0.58 -7.60 -5.18
C ARG A 33 -0.60 -8.95 -5.88
N HIS A 34 -1.73 -9.65 -5.89
CA HIS A 34 -1.84 -10.95 -6.55
C HIS A 34 -1.66 -10.81 -8.07
N ILE A 35 -2.28 -9.78 -8.66
CA ILE A 35 -2.11 -9.47 -10.08
C ILE A 35 -0.63 -9.20 -10.38
N ALA A 36 0.06 -8.39 -9.58
CA ALA A 36 1.47 -8.07 -9.78
C ALA A 36 2.39 -9.30 -9.72
N VAL A 37 2.12 -10.24 -8.80
CA VAL A 37 2.86 -11.51 -8.71
C VAL A 37 2.70 -12.31 -10.01
N ASN A 38 1.47 -12.46 -10.50
CA ASN A 38 1.19 -13.22 -11.72
C ASN A 38 1.83 -12.59 -12.98
N LEU A 39 1.86 -11.26 -13.06
CA LEU A 39 2.38 -10.54 -14.22
C LEU A 39 3.90 -10.30 -14.18
N GLY A 40 4.56 -10.69 -13.09
CA GLY A 40 5.99 -10.40 -12.88
C GLY A 40 6.28 -8.90 -12.82
N ALA A 41 5.39 -8.14 -12.18
CA ALA A 41 5.47 -6.69 -12.03
C ALA A 41 5.54 -6.28 -10.55
N THR A 42 5.88 -5.03 -10.27
CA THR A 42 5.76 -4.50 -8.92
C THR A 42 4.30 -4.12 -8.64
N THR A 43 3.86 -4.27 -7.39
CA THR A 43 2.50 -3.89 -6.99
C THR A 43 2.23 -2.39 -7.24
N SER A 44 3.25 -1.54 -7.05
CA SER A 44 3.15 -0.11 -7.35
C SER A 44 2.91 0.16 -8.83
N ALA A 45 3.60 -0.54 -9.74
CA ALA A 45 3.42 -0.38 -11.17
C ALA A 45 2.01 -0.77 -11.61
N VAL A 46 1.46 -1.87 -11.08
CA VAL A 46 0.08 -2.30 -11.35
C VAL A 46 -0.93 -1.29 -10.81
N HIS A 47 -0.73 -0.79 -9.58
CA HIS A 47 -1.59 0.22 -8.99
C HIS A 47 -1.60 1.53 -9.78
N GLU A 48 -0.43 2.02 -10.14
CA GLU A 48 -0.28 3.25 -10.90
C GLU A 48 -0.88 3.11 -12.31
N TYR A 49 -0.59 2.01 -12.99
CA TYR A 49 -1.11 1.75 -14.33
C TYR A 49 -2.63 1.61 -14.34
N GLY A 50 -3.19 0.86 -13.38
CA GLY A 50 -4.63 0.74 -13.21
C GLY A 50 -5.28 2.09 -12.93
N ARG A 51 -4.73 2.89 -12.00
CA ARG A 51 -5.26 4.22 -11.66
C ARG A 51 -5.23 5.18 -12.86
N ARG A 52 -4.13 5.23 -13.60
CA ARG A 52 -3.99 6.06 -14.81
C ARG A 52 -5.02 5.70 -15.89
N ASN A 53 -5.50 4.47 -15.91
CA ASN A 53 -6.53 3.99 -16.83
C ASN A 53 -7.92 3.88 -16.16
N GLY A 54 -8.14 4.46 -14.98
CA GLY A 54 -9.47 4.50 -14.35
C GLY A 54 -9.92 3.19 -13.68
N ARG A 55 -9.02 2.22 -13.47
CA ARG A 55 -9.33 0.96 -12.79
C ARG A 55 -9.16 1.11 -11.29
N ARG A 56 -10.10 0.55 -10.51
CA ARG A 56 -10.04 0.47 -9.05
C ARG A 56 -9.93 -0.98 -8.63
N PHE A 57 -8.88 -1.30 -7.87
CA PHE A 57 -8.71 -2.63 -7.30
C PHE A 57 -9.65 -2.76 -6.09
N THR A 58 -10.40 -3.85 -6.04
CA THR A 58 -11.43 -4.14 -5.03
C THR A 58 -10.86 -4.65 -3.70
N GLY A 59 -9.53 -4.58 -3.53
CA GLY A 59 -8.88 -4.96 -2.28
C GLY A 59 -9.42 -4.13 -1.12
N THR A 60 -10.05 -4.79 -0.15
CA THR A 60 -10.43 -4.16 1.11
C THR A 60 -9.18 -3.64 1.80
N ASN A 61 -9.16 -2.33 2.07
CA ASN A 61 -8.09 -1.74 2.87
C ASN A 61 -8.10 -2.41 4.25
N THR A 62 -6.95 -2.93 4.67
CA THR A 62 -6.78 -3.42 6.03
C THR A 62 -6.98 -2.27 7.03
N ARG A 63 -7.40 -2.58 8.26
CA ARG A 63 -7.58 -1.59 9.34
C ARG A 63 -6.33 -0.70 9.54
N LYS A 64 -5.13 -1.28 9.36
CA LYS A 64 -3.84 -0.56 9.41
C LYS A 64 -3.70 0.46 8.27
N GLN A 65 -4.12 0.12 7.05
CA GLN A 65 -4.10 1.02 5.91
C GLN A 65 -5.11 2.18 6.08
N GLN A 66 -6.31 1.89 6.61
CA GLN A 66 -7.31 2.92 6.91
C GLN A 66 -6.83 3.89 7.99
N SER A 67 -6.24 3.36 9.08
CA SER A 67 -5.67 4.18 10.15
C SER A 67 -4.58 5.13 9.63
N ARG A 68 -3.64 4.63 8.81
CA ARG A 68 -2.60 5.48 8.19
C ARG A 68 -3.18 6.55 7.26
N ALA A 69 -4.20 6.22 6.47
CA ALA A 69 -4.86 7.20 5.61
C ALA A 69 -5.54 8.31 6.44
N GLY A 70 -6.18 7.96 7.56
CA GLY A 70 -6.76 8.91 8.51
C GLY A 70 -5.69 9.81 9.14
N SER A 71 -4.55 9.27 9.55
CA SER A 71 -3.43 10.05 10.10
C SER A 71 -2.87 11.06 9.10
N ILE A 72 -2.70 10.68 7.83
CA ILE A 72 -2.23 11.57 6.76
C ILE A 72 -3.25 12.67 6.46
N ALA A 73 -4.54 12.33 6.38
CA ALA A 73 -5.60 13.31 6.16
C ALA A 73 -5.68 14.31 7.33
N GLY A 74 -5.55 13.83 8.57
CA GLY A 74 -5.50 14.66 9.78
C GLY A 74 -4.31 15.61 9.78
N LEU A 75 -3.11 15.13 9.40
CA LEU A 75 -1.90 15.95 9.27
C LEU A 75 -2.07 17.05 8.21
N GLY A 76 -2.63 16.71 7.04
CA GLY A 76 -2.90 17.67 5.97
C GLY A 76 -3.87 18.77 6.41
N ASN A 77 -4.93 18.42 7.13
CA ASN A 77 -5.89 19.40 7.65
C ASN A 77 -5.28 20.31 8.72
N ALA A 78 -4.47 19.77 9.64
CA ALA A 78 -3.82 20.54 10.68
C ALA A 78 -2.82 21.57 10.11
N ARG A 79 -2.03 21.17 9.11
CA ARG A 79 -1.12 22.08 8.39
C ARG A 79 -1.88 23.17 7.62
N ARG A 80 -3.02 22.83 7.01
CA ARG A 80 -3.87 23.81 6.34
C ARG A 80 -4.43 24.87 7.31
N LEU A 81 -4.66 24.50 8.56
CA LEU A 81 -5.08 25.41 9.63
C LEU A 81 -3.90 26.20 10.24
N GLY A 82 -2.69 26.06 9.70
CA GLY A 82 -1.50 26.79 10.16
C GLY A 82 -0.93 26.28 11.49
N LYS A 83 -1.32 25.09 11.96
CA LYS A 83 -0.78 24.54 13.20
C LYS A 83 0.69 24.17 13.04
N PRO A 84 1.57 24.57 13.98
CA PRO A 84 2.97 24.17 13.96
C PRO A 84 3.09 22.66 14.18
N ASP A 85 4.08 22.03 13.53
CA ASP A 85 4.23 20.56 13.53
C ASP A 85 4.41 19.97 14.95
N CYS A 86 4.90 20.74 15.93
CA CYS A 86 5.00 20.33 17.34
C CYS A 86 3.63 20.09 18.03
N GLU A 87 2.55 20.69 17.53
CA GLU A 87 1.20 20.52 18.05
C GLU A 87 0.44 19.37 17.37
N ILE A 88 1.02 18.80 16.31
CA ILE A 88 0.38 17.75 15.53
C ILE A 88 0.89 16.40 16.02
N ALA A 89 0.16 15.79 16.97
CA ALA A 89 0.50 14.46 17.51
C ALA A 89 0.73 13.40 16.42
N SER A 90 0.01 13.49 15.31
CA SER A 90 0.17 12.58 14.16
C SER A 90 1.43 12.82 13.32
N ALA A 91 2.10 13.97 13.45
CA ALA A 91 3.34 14.27 12.74
C ALA A 91 4.51 13.42 13.24
N PHE A 92 4.53 13.10 14.54
CA PHE A 92 5.57 12.29 15.17
C PHE A 92 5.28 10.78 15.15
N SER A 93 4.08 10.35 14.73
CA SER A 93 3.74 8.93 14.59
C SER A 93 4.59 8.19 13.56
N ILE A 94 5.34 8.90 12.72
CA ILE A 94 6.33 8.34 11.79
C ILE A 94 7.47 7.64 12.55
N PHE A 95 7.82 8.10 13.76
CA PHE A 95 8.87 7.50 14.59
C PHE A 95 8.44 6.18 15.24
N GLY A 96 7.19 5.77 15.03
CA GLY A 96 6.60 4.58 15.64
C GLY A 96 6.29 4.83 17.10
N ASP A 97 5.12 4.37 17.55
CA ASP A 97 4.99 4.01 18.95
C ASP A 97 6.12 3.03 19.24
N PHE A 98 6.97 3.35 20.22
CA PHE A 98 7.98 2.44 20.75
C PHE A 98 7.32 1.07 20.81
N HIS A 99 7.89 0.09 20.10
CA HIS A 99 7.37 -1.26 20.15
C HIS A 99 7.22 -1.58 21.63
N SER A 100 5.99 -1.84 22.09
CA SER A 100 5.80 -2.38 23.42
C SER A 100 6.64 -3.65 23.41
N GLU A 101 7.80 -3.58 24.05
CA GLU A 101 8.74 -4.69 24.10
C GLU A 101 7.93 -5.88 24.59
N LYS A 102 7.78 -6.87 23.72
CA LYS A 102 7.19 -8.14 24.10
C LYS A 102 8.07 -8.62 25.26
N PRO A 103 7.55 -8.83 26.48
CA PRO A 103 8.38 -9.38 27.55
C PRO A 103 8.99 -10.68 27.03
N MET A 104 10.32 -10.75 27.03
CA MET A 104 11.08 -11.82 26.37
C MET A 104 10.99 -13.14 27.17
N PHE A 105 10.34 -13.13 28.33
CA PHE A 105 10.24 -14.24 29.25
C PHE A 105 8.78 -14.50 29.58
N ASP A 106 8.32 -15.72 29.28
CA ASP A 106 7.12 -16.27 29.91
C ASP A 106 7.48 -16.49 31.40
N GLU A 107 6.74 -15.84 32.30
CA GLU A 107 6.82 -16.13 33.72
C GLU A 107 6.49 -17.60 33.94
N VAL A 108 7.47 -18.37 34.44
CA VAL A 108 7.23 -19.75 34.88
C VAL A 108 6.49 -19.68 36.21
N PRO A 109 5.26 -20.20 36.33
CA PRO A 109 4.53 -20.19 37.59
C PRO A 109 5.24 -21.06 38.64
N ALA A 110 5.30 -20.55 39.87
CA ALA A 110 5.89 -21.19 41.04
C ALA A 110 5.04 -22.36 41.55
#